data_AF-A0A7C5QZB0-F1
#
_entry.id   AF-A0A7C5QZB0-F1
#
_cell.length_a   1.000
_cell.length_b   1.000
_cell.length_c   1.000
_cell.angle_alpha   90.00
_cell.angle_beta   90.00
_cell.angle_gamma   90.00
#
_symmetry.space_group_name_H-M   'P 1'
#
loop_
_entity.id
_entity.type
_entity.pdbx_description
1 polymer ?
#
loop_
_entity_poly.entity_id
_entity_poly.type
_entity_poly.pdbx_seq_one_letter_code
_entity_poly.pdbx_strand_id
1 'polypeptide(L)'
;MNPNACRFQRAAGAKAFDLRHRAIVAKNIATYHAAVARGLARFADWESARRRAAAIKWEVMNHLDRYLDEFERNVLARGGHVHWAETAAEASQQVVALAKQYGVRRVVKSKSMVTEEIHLNSALEAAGITVLETDLGEYICQLRGEPPYHIVTPVMHLNREQIAVTFHEKFGTPLDATAEQLAGSAREQLRAEFLRADMGITGANFAVADTGMIGLCTNEGNGRLTTALPRLHVAIVGIEKLV
;
A
#
# COMPACT_ATOMS: atom_id res chain seq x y z
N MET A 1 19.77 -19.52 25.87
CA MET A 1 18.67 -18.56 25.61
C MET A 1 18.43 -18.51 24.11
N ASN A 2 17.17 -18.43 23.67
CA ASN A 2 16.83 -18.24 22.26
C ASN A 2 17.46 -16.92 21.75
N PRO A 3 18.32 -16.93 20.72
CA PRO A 3 18.97 -15.72 20.19
C PRO A 3 17.97 -14.63 19.79
N ASN A 4 16.80 -15.03 19.25
CA ASN A 4 15.74 -14.11 18.89
C ASN A 4 15.11 -13.46 20.13
N ALA A 5 14.93 -14.22 21.22
CA ALA A 5 14.42 -13.68 22.47
C ALA A 5 15.38 -12.64 23.09
N CYS A 6 16.69 -12.92 23.06
CA CYS A 6 17.69 -11.98 23.57
C CYS A 6 17.77 -10.71 22.70
N ARG A 7 17.74 -10.86 21.36
CA ARG A 7 17.69 -9.73 20.43
C ARG A 7 16.41 -8.90 20.64
N PHE A 8 15.26 -9.56 20.78
CA PHE A 8 13.98 -8.90 21.04
C PHE A 8 14.01 -8.11 22.35
N GLN A 9 14.44 -8.72 23.47
CA GLN A 9 14.49 -8.04 24.76
C GLN A 9 15.41 -6.82 24.74
N ARG A 10 16.57 -6.92 24.08
CA ARG A 10 17.50 -5.79 23.93
C ARG A 10 16.90 -4.66 23.10
N ALA A 11 16.33 -4.99 21.94
CA ALA A 11 15.70 -4.02 21.05
C ALA A 11 14.48 -3.36 21.70
N ALA A 12 13.64 -4.15 22.37
CA ALA A 12 12.47 -3.68 23.10
C ALA A 12 12.88 -2.76 24.26
N GLY A 13 13.90 -3.13 25.05
CA GLY A 13 14.43 -2.28 26.11
C GLY A 13 14.93 -0.94 25.58
N ALA A 14 15.72 -0.96 24.51
CA ALA A 14 16.21 0.29 23.90
C ALA A 14 15.05 1.17 23.37
N LYS A 15 14.07 0.56 22.69
CA LYS A 15 13.00 1.31 22.01
C LYS A 15 11.88 1.77 22.95
N ALA A 16 11.52 0.98 23.96
CA ALA A 16 10.45 1.30 24.90
C ALA A 16 10.78 2.49 25.82
N PHE A 17 12.07 2.72 26.09
CA PHE A 17 12.54 3.83 26.91
C PHE A 17 13.07 5.02 26.11
N ASP A 18 13.00 4.97 24.78
CA ASP A 18 13.32 6.11 23.91
C ASP A 18 12.19 7.16 24.00
N LEU A 19 12.39 8.14 24.90
CA LEU A 19 11.43 9.22 25.15
C LEU A 19 11.17 10.08 23.91
N ARG A 20 12.18 10.28 23.06
CA ARG A 20 12.04 11.07 21.83
C ARG A 20 11.16 10.33 20.84
N HIS A 21 11.42 9.05 20.62
CA HIS A 21 10.60 8.20 19.75
C HIS A 21 9.15 8.13 20.24
N ARG A 22 8.94 7.94 21.55
CA ARG A 22 7.59 7.95 22.14
C ARG A 22 6.85 9.26 21.92
N ALA A 23 7.53 10.40 22.05
CA ALA A 23 6.94 11.71 21.81
C ALA A 23 6.52 11.89 20.33
N ILE A 24 7.34 11.43 19.38
CA ILE A 24 7.02 11.45 17.95
C ILE A 24 5.77 10.61 17.66
N VAL A 25 5.76 9.37 18.12
CA VAL A 25 4.63 8.45 17.92
C VAL A 25 3.36 9.00 18.56
N ALA A 26 3.42 9.50 19.80
CA ALA A 26 2.27 10.07 20.49
C ALA A 26 1.68 11.28 19.73
N LYS A 27 2.53 12.20 19.24
CA LYS A 27 2.11 13.35 18.44
C LYS A 27 1.43 12.93 17.13
N ASN A 28 2.03 11.97 16.42
CA ASN A 28 1.51 11.51 15.14
C ASN A 28 0.20 10.73 15.31
N ILE A 29 0.06 9.91 16.35
CA ILE A 29 -1.19 9.24 16.72
C ILE A 29 -2.29 10.25 17.08
N ALA A 30 -1.99 11.28 17.87
CA ALA A 30 -2.96 12.32 18.21
C ALA A 30 -3.48 13.05 16.97
N THR A 31 -2.58 13.34 16.02
CA THR A 31 -2.94 13.97 14.74
C THR A 31 -3.82 13.06 13.88
N TYR A 32 -3.52 11.75 13.86
CA TYR A 32 -4.35 10.75 13.20
C TYR A 32 -5.76 10.67 13.82
N HIS A 33 -5.88 10.59 15.14
CA HIS A 33 -7.19 10.57 15.80
C HIS A 33 -8.02 11.82 15.51
N ALA A 34 -7.39 13.00 15.49
CA ALA A 34 -8.06 14.23 15.10
C ALA A 34 -8.56 14.19 13.65
N ALA A 35 -7.78 13.60 12.72
CA ALA A 35 -8.19 13.42 11.34
C ALA A 35 -9.37 12.43 11.21
N VAL A 36 -9.35 11.32 11.95
CA VAL A 36 -10.47 10.35 12.00
C VAL A 36 -11.74 11.02 12.50
N ALA A 37 -11.69 11.78 13.60
CA ALA A 37 -12.84 12.48 14.14
C ALA A 37 -13.46 13.45 13.11
N ARG A 38 -12.62 14.23 12.41
CA ARG A 38 -13.08 15.10 11.31
C ARG A 38 -13.67 14.30 10.15
N GLY A 39 -13.09 13.14 9.82
CA GLY A 39 -13.59 12.26 8.77
C GLY A 39 -14.96 11.70 9.08
N LEU A 40 -15.18 11.22 10.31
CA LEU A 40 -16.46 10.68 10.76
C LEU A 40 -17.57 11.73 10.74
N ALA A 41 -17.25 12.98 11.09
CA ALA A 41 -18.20 14.09 11.04
C ALA A 41 -18.68 14.45 9.62
N ARG A 42 -18.06 13.91 8.57
CA ARG A 42 -18.51 14.09 7.16
C ARG A 42 -19.67 13.18 6.80
N PHE A 43 -19.95 12.14 7.58
CA PHE A 43 -21.08 11.25 7.37
C PHE A 43 -22.33 11.84 8.01
N ALA A 44 -23.46 11.82 7.30
CA ALA A 44 -24.75 12.18 7.87
C ALA A 44 -25.17 11.17 8.96
N ASP A 45 -24.99 9.87 8.69
CA ASP A 45 -25.20 8.78 9.65
C ASP A 45 -24.13 7.70 9.43
N TRP A 46 -23.03 7.82 10.17
CA TRP A 46 -21.91 6.87 10.13
C TRP A 46 -22.33 5.46 10.60
N GLU A 47 -23.19 5.36 11.60
CA GLU A 47 -23.56 4.07 12.20
C GLU A 47 -24.43 3.23 11.27
N SER A 48 -25.37 3.87 10.56
CA SER A 48 -26.17 3.21 9.53
C SER A 48 -25.30 2.75 8.35
N ALA A 49 -24.39 3.61 7.87
CA ALA A 49 -23.45 3.24 6.81
C ALA A 49 -22.59 2.02 7.20
N ARG A 50 -22.06 2.02 8.44
CA ARG A 50 -21.28 0.91 8.99
C ARG A 50 -22.10 -0.38 9.08
N ARG A 51 -23.33 -0.32 9.60
CA ARG A 51 -24.22 -1.49 9.70
C ARG A 51 -24.57 -2.07 8.34
N ARG A 52 -24.84 -1.22 7.35
CA ARG A 52 -25.12 -1.65 5.98
C ARG A 52 -23.93 -2.33 5.34
N ALA A 53 -22.73 -1.74 5.46
CA ALA A 53 -21.50 -2.37 4.98
C ALA A 53 -21.24 -3.72 5.66
N ALA A 54 -21.47 -3.82 6.96
CA ALA A 54 -21.35 -5.08 7.70
C ALA A 54 -22.36 -6.14 7.24
N ALA A 55 -23.60 -5.77 6.96
CA ALA A 55 -24.63 -6.68 6.44
C ALA A 55 -24.28 -7.22 5.04
N ILE A 56 -23.83 -6.34 4.14
CA ILE A 56 -23.33 -6.74 2.81
C ILE A 56 -22.16 -7.70 2.98
N LYS A 57 -21.21 -7.35 3.86
CA LYS A 57 -20.05 -8.18 4.06
C LYS A 57 -20.40 -9.55 4.62
N TRP A 58 -21.34 -9.61 5.55
CA TRP A 58 -21.84 -10.86 6.11
C TRP A 58 -22.50 -11.74 5.04
N GLU A 59 -23.35 -11.18 4.18
CA GLU A 59 -23.98 -11.91 3.07
C GLU A 59 -22.95 -12.51 2.12
N VAL A 60 -21.98 -11.70 1.68
CA VAL A 60 -20.94 -12.12 0.74
C VAL A 60 -20.05 -13.20 1.32
N MET A 61 -19.67 -13.09 2.59
CA MET A 61 -18.83 -14.11 3.22
C MET A 61 -19.54 -15.46 3.41
N ASN A 62 -20.86 -15.48 3.57
CA ASN A 62 -21.64 -16.73 3.70
C ASN A 62 -21.91 -17.41 2.35
N HIS A 63 -21.74 -16.69 1.23
CA HIS A 63 -21.96 -17.20 -0.13
C HIS A 63 -20.75 -16.90 -1.03
N LEU A 64 -19.56 -17.00 -0.45
CA LEU A 64 -18.33 -16.51 -1.08
C LEU A 64 -18.04 -17.22 -2.41
N ASP A 65 -18.29 -18.53 -2.48
CA ASP A 65 -18.21 -19.33 -3.70
C ASP A 65 -18.99 -18.70 -4.86
N ARG A 66 -20.27 -18.38 -4.63
CA ARG A 66 -21.13 -17.74 -5.63
C ARG A 66 -20.60 -16.37 -6.06
N TYR A 67 -20.17 -15.56 -5.10
CA TYR A 67 -19.73 -14.20 -5.38
C TYR A 67 -18.35 -14.14 -6.06
N LEU A 68 -17.46 -15.11 -5.79
CA LEU A 68 -16.19 -15.25 -6.51
C LEU A 68 -16.44 -15.61 -7.98
N ASP A 69 -17.34 -16.58 -8.26
CA ASP A 69 -17.73 -16.95 -9.63
C ASP A 69 -18.41 -15.79 -10.36
N GLU A 70 -19.25 -15.02 -9.68
CA GLU A 70 -19.87 -13.82 -10.23
C GLU A 70 -18.85 -12.74 -10.56
N PHE A 71 -17.94 -12.45 -9.62
CA PHE A 71 -16.87 -11.48 -9.83
C PHE A 71 -15.99 -11.87 -11.02
N GLU A 72 -15.54 -13.13 -11.11
CA GLU A 72 -14.69 -13.61 -12.20
C GLU A 72 -15.37 -13.47 -13.56
N ARG A 73 -16.63 -13.91 -13.67
CA ARG A 73 -17.42 -13.76 -14.91
C ARG A 73 -17.52 -12.30 -15.33
N ASN A 74 -17.77 -11.40 -14.39
CA ASN A 74 -17.92 -9.97 -14.69
C ASN A 74 -16.59 -9.28 -15.02
N VAL A 75 -15.46 -9.70 -14.43
CA VAL A 75 -14.12 -9.23 -14.83
C VAL A 75 -13.78 -9.69 -16.25
N LEU A 76 -14.00 -10.97 -16.55
CA LEU A 76 -13.75 -11.55 -17.88
C LEU A 76 -14.61 -10.88 -18.96
N ALA A 77 -15.90 -10.62 -18.67
CA ALA A 77 -16.80 -9.93 -19.60
C ALA A 77 -16.34 -8.50 -19.94
N ARG A 78 -15.50 -7.88 -19.10
CA ARG A 78 -14.91 -6.56 -19.31
C ARG A 78 -13.54 -6.60 -19.98
N GLY A 79 -13.07 -7.78 -20.38
CA GLY A 79 -11.74 -8.01 -20.96
C GLY A 79 -10.61 -8.04 -19.93
N GLY A 80 -10.93 -8.15 -18.64
CA GLY A 80 -9.95 -8.42 -17.59
C GLY A 80 -9.58 -9.91 -17.51
N HIS A 81 -8.61 -10.21 -16.66
CA HIS A 81 -8.21 -11.58 -16.35
C HIS A 81 -8.21 -11.78 -14.83
N VAL A 82 -8.61 -12.96 -14.37
CA VAL A 82 -8.54 -13.36 -12.97
C VAL A 82 -7.50 -14.47 -12.84
N HIS A 83 -6.60 -14.30 -11.87
CA HIS A 83 -5.60 -15.29 -11.51
C HIS A 83 -5.81 -15.64 -10.03
N TRP A 84 -6.17 -16.89 -9.77
CA TRP A 84 -6.33 -17.41 -8.42
C TRP A 84 -4.98 -17.90 -7.89
N ALA A 85 -4.71 -17.61 -6.62
CA ALA A 85 -3.53 -18.09 -5.90
C ALA A 85 -3.95 -18.47 -4.47
N GLU A 86 -3.58 -19.67 -4.04
CA GLU A 86 -3.87 -20.18 -2.69
C GLU A 86 -2.81 -19.73 -1.69
N THR A 87 -1.60 -19.43 -2.18
CA THR A 87 -0.45 -19.07 -1.33
C THR A 87 0.20 -17.75 -1.76
N ALA A 88 0.88 -17.11 -0.81
CA ALA A 88 1.71 -15.94 -1.06
C ALA A 88 2.77 -16.19 -2.15
N ALA A 89 3.35 -17.40 -2.16
CA ALA A 89 4.35 -17.79 -3.15
C ALA A 89 3.75 -17.88 -4.56
N GLU A 90 2.58 -18.50 -4.70
CA GLU A 90 1.87 -18.58 -5.98
C GLU A 90 1.49 -17.20 -6.50
N ALA A 91 0.94 -16.34 -5.65
CA ALA A 91 0.57 -14.97 -6.02
C ALA A 91 1.80 -14.20 -6.54
N SER A 92 2.91 -14.20 -5.79
CA SER A 92 4.14 -13.53 -6.22
C SER A 92 4.72 -14.14 -7.50
N GLN A 93 4.70 -15.46 -7.65
CA GLN A 93 5.17 -16.13 -8.87
C GLN A 93 4.33 -15.78 -10.11
N GLN A 94 3.01 -15.72 -9.97
CA GLN A 94 2.11 -15.34 -11.06
C GLN A 94 2.37 -13.91 -11.53
N VAL A 95 2.54 -12.97 -10.60
CA VAL A 95 2.85 -11.56 -10.95
C VAL A 95 4.22 -11.45 -11.64
N VAL A 96 5.24 -12.18 -11.15
CA VAL A 96 6.56 -12.23 -11.79
C VAL A 96 6.48 -12.86 -13.19
N ALA A 97 5.69 -13.92 -13.36
CA ALA A 97 5.49 -14.58 -14.65
C ALA A 97 4.82 -13.64 -15.66
N LEU A 98 3.77 -12.92 -15.24
CA LEU A 98 3.13 -11.88 -16.04
C LEU A 98 4.12 -10.78 -16.41
N ALA A 99 4.88 -10.27 -15.45
CA ALA A 99 5.88 -9.23 -15.71
C ALA A 99 6.90 -9.69 -16.77
N LYS A 100 7.40 -10.93 -16.70
CA LYS A 100 8.30 -11.51 -17.71
C LYS A 100 7.63 -11.67 -19.06
N GLN A 101 6.40 -12.19 -19.10
CA GLN A 101 5.64 -12.40 -20.33
C GLN A 101 5.45 -11.10 -21.11
N TYR A 102 5.17 -10.00 -20.41
CA TYR A 102 4.96 -8.68 -21.01
C TYR A 102 6.23 -7.83 -21.12
N GLY A 103 7.41 -8.39 -20.80
CA GLY A 103 8.69 -7.69 -20.92
C GLY A 103 8.82 -6.47 -19.99
N VAL A 104 8.14 -6.48 -18.86
CA VAL A 104 8.11 -5.41 -17.85
C VAL A 104 9.50 -5.24 -17.23
N ARG A 105 10.00 -4.00 -17.20
CA ARG A 105 11.27 -3.67 -16.53
C ARG A 105 11.08 -2.76 -15.33
N ARG A 106 10.00 -1.97 -15.33
CA ARG A 106 9.68 -1.01 -14.28
C ARG A 106 8.24 -1.17 -13.80
N VAL A 107 8.09 -1.26 -12.48
CA VAL A 107 6.83 -1.35 -11.77
C VAL A 107 6.68 -0.13 -10.87
N VAL A 108 5.52 0.52 -10.93
CA VAL A 108 5.05 1.45 -9.90
C VAL A 108 3.98 0.75 -9.08
N LYS A 109 4.12 0.80 -7.75
CA LYS A 109 3.20 0.14 -6.83
C LYS A 109 2.53 1.15 -5.92
N SER A 110 1.20 1.06 -5.80
CA SER A 110 0.47 1.77 -4.76
C SER A 110 0.57 0.99 -3.46
N LYS A 111 0.53 1.69 -2.32
CA LYS A 111 0.45 1.07 -1.00
C LYS A 111 -0.58 -0.05 -0.95
N SER A 112 -0.14 -1.23 -0.52
CA SER A 112 -1.01 -2.38 -0.33
C SER A 112 -0.41 -3.38 0.65
N MET A 113 -1.08 -3.59 1.78
CA MET A 113 -0.61 -4.52 2.81
C MET A 113 -0.46 -5.96 2.30
N VAL A 114 -1.39 -6.42 1.44
CA VAL A 114 -1.29 -7.77 0.88
C VAL A 114 -0.01 -7.94 0.06
N THR A 115 0.46 -6.89 -0.62
CA THR A 115 1.71 -6.97 -1.38
C THR A 115 2.96 -6.96 -0.50
N GLU A 116 2.88 -6.33 0.68
CA GLU A 116 3.94 -6.37 1.69
C GLU A 116 4.02 -7.76 2.35
N GLU A 117 2.86 -8.33 2.69
CA GLU A 117 2.75 -9.64 3.33
C GLU A 117 3.28 -10.78 2.44
N ILE A 118 3.08 -10.69 1.12
CA ILE A 118 3.61 -11.68 0.16
C ILE A 118 5.03 -11.37 -0.32
N HIS A 119 5.67 -10.33 0.21
CA HIS A 119 7.01 -9.87 -0.16
C HIS A 119 7.18 -9.63 -1.67
N LEU A 120 6.18 -9.02 -2.30
CA LEU A 120 6.12 -8.89 -3.75
C LEU A 120 7.29 -8.09 -4.33
N ASN A 121 7.69 -7.01 -3.66
CA ASN A 121 8.80 -6.17 -4.11
C ASN A 121 10.07 -7.00 -4.25
N SER A 122 10.41 -7.79 -3.23
CA SER A 122 11.59 -8.66 -3.25
C SER A 122 11.51 -9.73 -4.34
N ALA A 123 10.32 -10.29 -4.61
CA ALA A 123 10.15 -11.26 -5.69
C ALA A 123 10.37 -10.66 -7.09
N LEU A 124 9.86 -9.45 -7.31
CA LEU A 124 10.05 -8.70 -8.56
C LEU A 124 11.51 -8.23 -8.74
N GLU A 125 12.12 -7.70 -7.68
CA GLU A 125 13.53 -7.27 -7.67
C GLU A 125 14.48 -8.44 -7.94
N ALA A 126 14.23 -9.62 -7.35
CA ALA A 126 14.98 -10.84 -7.64
C ALA A 126 14.85 -11.29 -9.10
N ALA A 127 13.78 -10.90 -9.79
CA ALA A 127 13.60 -11.11 -11.22
C ALA A 127 14.22 -10.00 -12.10
N GLY A 128 14.94 -9.04 -11.51
CA GLY A 128 15.58 -7.94 -12.23
C GLY A 128 14.64 -6.79 -12.60
N ILE A 129 13.47 -6.71 -11.98
CA ILE A 129 12.47 -5.66 -12.22
C ILE A 129 12.65 -4.56 -11.18
N THR A 130 12.70 -3.31 -11.62
CA THR A 130 12.74 -2.16 -10.71
C THR A 130 11.33 -1.90 -10.17
N VAL A 131 11.17 -1.87 -8.86
CA VAL A 131 9.88 -1.59 -8.20
C VAL A 131 9.97 -0.29 -7.42
N LEU A 132 8.98 0.57 -7.57
CA LEU A 132 8.91 1.85 -6.87
C LEU A 132 7.58 2.01 -6.14
N GLU A 133 7.64 2.32 -4.85
CA GLU A 133 6.47 2.71 -4.07
C GLU A 133 6.01 4.12 -4.45
N THR A 134 4.70 4.31 -4.51
CA THR A 134 4.09 5.58 -4.95
C THR A 134 3.33 6.32 -3.85
N ASP A 135 3.09 5.67 -2.72
CA ASP A 135 2.64 6.31 -1.48
C ASP A 135 3.84 7.01 -0.84
N LEU A 136 3.69 8.27 -0.41
CA LEU A 136 4.81 9.02 0.14
C LEU A 136 5.43 8.34 1.37
N GLY A 137 4.61 7.74 2.24
CA GLY A 137 5.08 7.02 3.41
C GLY A 137 5.86 5.76 3.04
N GLU A 138 5.29 4.92 2.17
CA GLU A 138 5.96 3.71 1.70
C GLU A 138 7.24 4.05 0.92
N TYR A 139 7.23 5.11 0.12
CA TYR A 139 8.40 5.58 -0.60
C TYR A 139 9.53 6.02 0.33
N ILE A 140 9.22 6.76 1.40
CA ILE A 140 10.22 7.11 2.43
C ILE A 140 10.78 5.83 3.08
N CYS A 141 9.94 4.86 3.44
CA CYS A 141 10.38 3.57 3.98
C CYS A 141 11.32 2.83 3.00
N GLN A 142 10.96 2.81 1.71
CA GLN A 142 11.77 2.22 0.65
C GLN A 142 13.15 2.90 0.52
N LEU A 143 13.20 4.24 0.53
CA LEU A 143 14.46 5.00 0.47
C LEU A 143 15.39 4.70 1.65
N ARG A 144 14.79 4.40 2.82
CA ARG A 144 15.49 4.09 4.07
C ARG A 144 15.83 2.60 4.19
N GLY A 145 15.32 1.75 3.30
CA GLY A 145 15.50 0.30 3.37
C GLY A 145 14.87 -0.31 4.62
N GLU A 146 13.77 0.28 5.11
CA GLU A 146 13.07 -0.16 6.31
C GLU A 146 11.63 -0.59 5.96
N PRO A 147 11.07 -1.58 6.67
CA PRO A 147 9.66 -1.94 6.49
C PRO A 147 8.74 -0.83 7.02
N PRO A 148 7.47 -0.78 6.57
CA PRO A 148 6.49 0.15 7.09
C PRO A 148 6.29 -0.03 8.61
N TYR A 149 6.32 1.08 9.35
CA TYR A 149 6.21 1.07 10.81
C TYR A 149 4.76 0.84 11.30
N HIS A 150 3.77 1.25 10.50
CA HIS A 150 2.37 1.09 10.83
C HIS A 150 1.52 0.92 9.56
N ILE A 151 0.51 0.04 9.65
CA ILE A 151 -0.35 -0.39 8.55
C ILE A 151 -0.97 0.78 7.79
N VAL A 152 -1.41 1.84 8.49
CA VAL A 152 -2.06 3.00 7.85
C VAL A 152 -1.08 4.14 7.59
N THR A 153 -0.03 4.25 8.40
CA THR A 153 0.88 5.41 8.47
C THR A 153 2.33 4.94 8.51
N PRO A 154 2.94 4.61 7.35
CA PRO A 154 4.19 3.85 7.27
C PRO A 154 5.35 4.50 8.03
N VAL A 155 5.42 5.83 8.03
CA VAL A 155 6.50 6.61 8.66
C VAL A 155 6.09 7.27 9.98
N MET A 156 5.12 6.70 10.70
CA MET A 156 4.60 7.28 11.96
C MET A 156 5.67 7.49 13.05
N HIS A 157 6.82 6.83 12.93
CA HIS A 157 7.95 6.97 13.84
C HIS A 157 8.93 8.09 13.48
N LEU A 158 8.73 8.76 12.34
CA LEU A 158 9.60 9.82 11.86
C LEU A 158 8.96 11.19 12.09
N ASN A 159 9.81 12.18 12.33
CA ASN A 159 9.45 13.58 12.24
C ASN A 159 9.94 14.20 10.91
N ARG A 160 9.50 15.43 10.62
CA ARG A 160 9.85 16.13 9.39
C ARG A 160 11.36 16.30 9.22
N GLU A 161 12.08 16.59 10.30
CA GLU A 161 13.54 16.79 10.27
C GLU A 161 14.28 15.50 9.84
N GLN A 162 13.85 14.34 10.32
CA GLN A 162 14.41 13.04 9.92
C GLN A 162 14.10 12.70 8.45
N ILE A 163 12.90 13.07 7.97
CA ILE A 163 12.54 12.92 6.56
C ILE A 163 13.38 13.86 5.68
N ALA A 164 13.61 15.11 6.12
CA ALA A 164 14.46 16.07 5.41
C ALA A 164 15.90 15.59 5.27
N VAL A 165 16.48 14.98 6.31
CA VAL A 165 17.79 14.31 6.22
C VAL A 165 17.78 13.21 5.16
N THR A 166 16.75 12.34 5.18
CA THR A 166 16.62 11.26 4.19
C THR A 166 16.56 11.80 2.75
N PHE A 167 15.80 12.86 2.51
CA PHE A 167 15.67 13.48 1.19
C PHE A 167 16.93 14.25 0.78
N HIS A 168 17.62 14.88 1.72
CA HIS A 168 18.91 15.52 1.46
C HIS A 168 19.94 14.49 1.00
N GLU A 169 20.06 13.37 1.70
CA GLU A 169 21.00 12.29 1.36
C GLU A 169 20.71 11.65 -0.01
N LYS A 170 19.43 11.52 -0.38
CA LYS A 170 19.02 10.85 -1.63
C LYS A 170 18.91 11.79 -2.84
N PHE A 171 18.51 13.04 -2.63
CA PHE A 171 18.11 13.97 -3.69
C PHE A 171 18.73 15.36 -3.56
N GLY A 172 19.48 15.65 -2.50
CA GLY A 172 20.12 16.95 -2.29
C GLY A 172 19.16 18.10 -1.91
N THR A 173 17.96 17.80 -1.40
CA THR A 173 17.04 18.83 -0.91
C THR A 173 17.60 19.57 0.32
N PRO A 174 17.18 20.82 0.61
CA PRO A 174 17.59 21.52 1.83
C PRO A 174 17.25 20.73 3.12
N LEU A 175 18.16 20.74 4.11
CA LEU A 175 17.95 20.05 5.39
C LEU A 175 16.82 20.66 6.24
N ASP A 176 16.50 21.93 5.99
CA ASP A 176 15.43 22.68 6.65
C ASP A 176 14.13 22.69 5.84
N ALA A 177 14.03 21.88 4.77
CA ALA A 177 12.88 21.84 3.88
C ALA A 177 11.54 21.66 4.61
N THR A 178 10.53 22.38 4.15
CA THR A 178 9.16 22.26 4.67
C THR A 178 8.51 20.94 4.20
N ALA A 179 7.40 20.56 4.82
CA ALA A 179 6.68 19.35 4.42
C ALA A 179 6.19 19.45 2.96
N GLU A 180 5.78 20.64 2.52
CA GLU A 180 5.35 20.92 1.16
C GLU A 180 6.51 20.78 0.15
N GLN A 181 7.70 21.26 0.51
CA GLN A 181 8.89 21.12 -0.34
C GLN A 181 9.32 19.65 -0.49
N LEU A 182 9.31 18.88 0.61
CA LEU A 182 9.62 17.45 0.58
C LEU A 182 8.61 16.67 -0.25
N ALA A 183 7.30 16.92 -0.05
CA ALA A 183 6.25 16.31 -0.85
C ALA A 183 6.33 16.72 -2.33
N GLY A 184 6.70 17.97 -2.61
CA GLY A 184 6.95 18.48 -3.96
C GLY A 184 8.09 17.73 -4.66
N SER A 185 9.23 17.59 -3.98
CA SER A 185 10.38 16.83 -4.48
C SER A 185 10.04 15.36 -4.73
N ALA A 186 9.33 14.70 -3.80
CA ALA A 186 8.87 13.33 -3.99
C ALA A 186 7.97 13.21 -5.24
N ARG A 187 7.03 14.15 -5.41
CA ARG A 187 6.11 14.18 -6.55
C ARG A 187 6.85 14.35 -7.88
N GLU A 188 7.85 15.21 -7.94
CA GLU A 188 8.68 15.40 -9.14
C GLU A 188 9.38 14.11 -9.56
N GLN A 189 10.00 13.42 -8.58
CA GLN A 189 10.68 12.15 -8.82
C GLN A 189 9.70 11.05 -9.27
N LEU A 190 8.59 10.87 -8.54
CA LEU A 190 7.60 9.84 -8.86
C LEU A 190 6.92 10.08 -10.21
N ARG A 191 6.73 11.34 -10.62
CA ARG A 191 6.07 11.67 -11.90
C ARG A 191 6.82 11.12 -13.11
N ALA A 192 8.14 11.18 -13.12
CA ALA A 192 8.94 10.60 -14.21
C ALA A 192 8.80 9.07 -14.25
N GLU A 193 8.73 8.44 -13.08
CA GLU A 193 8.64 6.98 -12.95
C GLU A 193 7.26 6.45 -13.34
N PHE A 194 6.17 7.16 -12.98
CA PHE A 194 4.83 6.83 -13.48
C PHE A 194 4.74 6.79 -15.01
N LEU A 195 5.42 7.71 -15.70
CA LEU A 195 5.42 7.77 -17.17
C LEU A 195 6.31 6.70 -17.83
N ARG A 196 7.29 6.17 -17.08
CA ARG A 196 8.24 5.16 -17.57
C ARG A 196 7.87 3.73 -17.15
N ALA A 197 6.92 3.58 -16.24
CA ALA A 197 6.50 2.29 -15.72
C ALA A 197 5.79 1.47 -16.79
N ASP A 198 6.15 0.19 -16.88
CA ASP A 198 5.47 -0.76 -17.76
C ASP A 198 4.26 -1.38 -17.06
N MET A 199 4.35 -1.57 -15.74
CA MET A 199 3.30 -2.18 -14.93
C MET A 199 2.95 -1.33 -13.71
N GLY A 200 1.66 -1.17 -13.46
CA GLY A 200 1.10 -0.61 -12.24
C GLY A 200 0.56 -1.72 -11.36
N ILE A 201 0.94 -1.74 -10.09
CA ILE A 201 0.42 -2.72 -9.13
C ILE A 201 -0.36 -1.99 -8.03
N THR A 202 -1.57 -2.45 -7.76
CA THR A 202 -2.38 -1.92 -6.66
C THR A 202 -2.91 -3.03 -5.77
N GLY A 203 -3.36 -2.65 -4.57
CA GLY A 203 -4.35 -3.44 -3.85
C GLY A 203 -5.77 -3.21 -4.39
N ALA A 204 -6.75 -3.47 -3.55
CA ALA A 204 -8.09 -2.88 -3.60
C ALA A 204 -8.62 -2.69 -2.18
N ASN A 205 -9.50 -1.71 -1.97
CA ASN A 205 -10.27 -1.58 -0.74
C ASN A 205 -11.43 -2.57 -0.71
N PHE A 206 -12.07 -2.78 -1.85
CA PHE A 206 -13.13 -3.78 -2.05
C PHE A 206 -13.19 -4.19 -3.53
N ALA A 207 -13.71 -5.39 -3.79
CA ALA A 207 -14.00 -5.90 -5.13
C ALA A 207 -15.51 -6.12 -5.24
N VAL A 208 -16.16 -5.54 -6.24
CA VAL A 208 -17.62 -5.55 -6.36
C VAL A 208 -18.03 -6.67 -7.30
N ALA A 209 -18.71 -7.69 -6.76
CA ALA A 209 -18.98 -8.92 -7.49
C ALA A 209 -19.85 -8.70 -8.73
N ASP A 210 -20.92 -7.92 -8.60
CA ASP A 210 -21.94 -7.70 -9.65
C ASP A 210 -21.44 -6.95 -10.89
N THR A 211 -20.35 -6.18 -10.75
CA THR A 211 -19.82 -5.29 -11.79
C THR A 211 -18.41 -5.65 -12.21
N GLY A 212 -17.75 -6.56 -11.50
CA GLY A 212 -16.36 -6.94 -11.76
C GLY A 212 -15.39 -5.76 -11.60
N MET A 213 -15.72 -4.80 -10.73
CA MET A 213 -14.90 -3.60 -10.49
C MET A 213 -14.15 -3.70 -9.17
N ILE A 214 -13.03 -2.97 -9.08
CA ILE A 214 -12.33 -2.75 -7.81
C ILE A 214 -12.54 -1.31 -7.32
N GLY A 215 -12.71 -1.16 -6.02
CA GLY A 215 -12.73 0.12 -5.33
C GLY A 215 -11.34 0.47 -4.80
N LEU A 216 -10.85 1.65 -5.16
CA LEU A 216 -9.58 2.20 -4.68
C LEU A 216 -9.80 3.60 -4.09
N CYS A 217 -9.57 3.73 -2.79
CA CYS A 217 -9.56 5.00 -2.09
C CYS A 217 -8.12 5.54 -2.05
N THR A 218 -7.86 6.64 -2.75
CA THR A 218 -6.56 7.33 -2.75
C THR A 218 -6.69 8.75 -2.21
N ASN A 219 -5.73 9.15 -1.40
CA ASN A 219 -5.60 10.48 -0.78
C ASN A 219 -4.63 11.41 -1.54
N GLU A 220 -3.74 10.85 -2.36
CA GLU A 220 -2.63 11.56 -3.01
C GLU A 220 -2.67 11.50 -4.54
N GLY A 221 -3.67 10.81 -5.11
CA GLY A 221 -3.83 10.62 -6.55
C GLY A 221 -2.86 9.61 -7.17
N ASN A 222 -1.87 9.13 -6.42
CA ASN A 222 -0.90 8.11 -6.83
C ASN A 222 -1.56 6.82 -7.33
N GLY A 223 -2.63 6.35 -6.68
CA GLY A 223 -3.37 5.17 -7.09
C GLY A 223 -3.96 5.33 -8.49
N ARG A 224 -4.50 6.52 -8.80
CA ARG A 224 -5.04 6.81 -10.14
C ARG A 224 -3.95 6.81 -11.20
N LEU A 225 -2.77 7.35 -10.90
CA LEU A 225 -1.63 7.32 -11.84
C LEU A 225 -1.09 5.90 -12.02
N THR A 226 -1.06 5.10 -10.94
CA THR A 226 -0.65 3.69 -10.95
C THR A 226 -1.58 2.84 -11.81
N THR A 227 -2.89 3.09 -11.81
CA THR A 227 -3.84 2.30 -12.61
C THR A 227 -3.99 2.79 -14.05
N ALA A 228 -3.71 4.07 -14.34
CA ALA A 228 -4.05 4.66 -15.63
C ALA A 228 -2.88 4.85 -16.61
N LEU A 229 -1.64 5.00 -16.12
CA LEU A 229 -0.49 5.30 -16.98
C LEU A 229 0.27 4.06 -17.47
N PRO A 230 0.56 3.06 -16.63
CA PRO A 230 1.22 1.84 -17.09
C PRO A 230 0.33 1.06 -18.05
N ARG A 231 0.94 0.38 -19.03
CA ARG A 231 0.20 -0.42 -20.03
C ARG A 231 -0.43 -1.68 -19.45
N LEU A 232 0.09 -2.16 -18.33
CA LEU A 232 -0.39 -3.34 -17.61
C LEU A 232 -0.72 -2.94 -16.18
N HIS A 233 -1.95 -3.21 -15.74
CA HIS A 233 -2.38 -3.02 -14.36
C HIS A 233 -2.68 -4.38 -13.72
N VAL A 234 -2.10 -4.61 -12.53
CA VAL A 234 -2.36 -5.80 -11.72
C VAL A 234 -2.90 -5.35 -10.36
N ALA A 235 -4.10 -5.79 -10.02
CA ALA A 235 -4.67 -5.60 -8.70
C ALA A 235 -4.56 -6.90 -7.89
N ILE A 236 -3.95 -6.83 -6.71
CA ILE A 236 -3.82 -7.97 -5.80
C ILE A 236 -4.79 -7.77 -4.66
N VAL A 237 -5.73 -8.70 -4.52
CA VAL A 237 -6.90 -8.56 -3.65
C VAL A 237 -7.14 -9.89 -2.96
N GLY A 238 -7.30 -9.87 -1.64
CA GLY A 238 -7.75 -11.03 -0.90
C GLY A 238 -9.24 -11.29 -1.15
N ILE A 239 -9.64 -12.56 -1.16
CA ILE A 239 -11.03 -12.97 -1.40
C ILE A 239 -12.01 -12.37 -0.38
N GLU A 240 -11.51 -12.08 0.82
CA GLU A 240 -12.23 -11.40 1.89
C GLU A 240 -12.50 -9.92 1.60
N LYS A 241 -12.13 -9.37 0.44
CA LYS A 241 -12.49 -7.99 0.05
C LYS A 241 -13.67 -7.91 -0.90
N LEU A 242 -14.27 -9.04 -1.30
CA LEU A 242 -15.49 -9.00 -2.09
C LEU A 242 -16.65 -8.36 -1.31
N VAL A 243 -17.45 -7.57 -2.01
CA VAL A 243 -18.69 -6.92 -1.54
C VAL A 243 -19.78 -7.01 -2.61
#